data_AF-A0ABC8TRY4-F1
#
_entry.id   AF-A0ABC8TRY4-F1
#
_cell.length_a   1.000
_cell.length_b   1.000
_cell.length_c   1.000
_cell.angle_alpha   90.00
_cell.angle_beta   90.00
_cell.angle_gamma   90.00
#
_symmetry.space_group_name_H-M   'P 1'
#
loop_
_entity.id
_entity.type
_entity.pdbx_description
1 polymer ?
#
loop_
_entity_poly.entity_id
_entity_poly.type
_entity_poly.pdbx_seq_one_letter_code
_entity_poly.pdbx_strand_id
1 'polypeptide(L)'
;MVRFEPYHPRWTCHHIIVGGRRAFSYEFFPKNSMTGTNMDVYQLSFLRETIDPKEDNNLYPFLHILPDGGEEELSSDWLVGVASDQSPEVMICGGAHSESYIKAEEGLYVETSKTCGRLKPTDPEPQWSMEEMPMGRVMLGMLSLPNSDIVILNGASKGAAGWEHAIDPVLNPVLYKPNEPVQVKRFAVLNPTTIPRMYHSAATLLPDGRILVGESNPHVQYNFTGVKDPSELSLEAFLPHFLGPQYSHLRPSTLLVEGSTSDCVSNGQKFSITFALGLIGGDRGFTVTMVAPSFTTHSVAMIQRLLVLDIVEVQ
;
A
#
# COMPACT_ATOMS: atom_id res chain seq x y z
N MET A 1 10.66 -22.34 -14.92
CA MET A 1 9.44 -22.92 -14.32
C MET A 1 9.22 -22.27 -12.95
N VAL A 2 8.05 -21.68 -12.73
CA VAL A 2 7.64 -21.03 -11.48
C VAL A 2 6.64 -21.95 -10.77
N ARG A 3 6.74 -22.10 -9.45
CA ARG A 3 5.88 -23.00 -8.67
C ARG A 3 5.11 -22.23 -7.62
N PHE A 4 3.87 -22.69 -7.43
CA PHE A 4 3.14 -22.55 -6.18
C PHE A 4 3.24 -23.92 -5.48
N GLU A 5 3.68 -23.99 -4.23
CA GLU A 5 3.61 -25.22 -3.46
C GLU A 5 2.18 -25.46 -2.95
N PRO A 6 1.73 -26.72 -2.92
CA PRO A 6 0.54 -27.10 -2.18
C PRO A 6 0.87 -27.32 -0.70
N TYR A 7 0.08 -26.65 0.12
CA TYR A 7 -0.04 -26.66 1.57
C TYR A 7 0.30 -27.96 2.33
N HIS A 8 0.96 -27.78 3.48
CA HIS A 8 1.16 -28.78 4.53
C HIS A 8 -0.11 -28.88 5.44
N PRO A 9 -0.54 -30.04 5.96
CA PRO A 9 -1.90 -30.25 6.53
C PRO A 9 -2.21 -29.61 7.90
N ARG A 10 -1.44 -28.61 8.36
CA ARG A 10 -1.51 -28.12 9.75
C ARG A 10 -2.03 -26.70 9.93
N TRP A 11 -2.39 -26.01 8.87
CA TRP A 11 -2.68 -24.59 8.94
C TRP A 11 -4.17 -24.31 8.67
N THR A 12 -4.73 -23.36 9.41
CA THR A 12 -6.11 -22.89 9.27
C THR A 12 -6.09 -21.54 8.56
N CYS A 13 -6.90 -21.36 7.51
CA CYS A 13 -7.07 -20.07 6.85
C CYS A 13 -7.67 -19.07 7.84
N HIS A 14 -6.92 -18.05 8.20
CA HIS A 14 -7.41 -16.92 9.00
C HIS A 14 -7.35 -15.66 8.15
N HIS A 15 -8.43 -14.89 8.17
CA HIS A 15 -8.55 -13.53 7.68
C HIS A 15 -8.08 -12.58 8.78
N ILE A 16 -7.39 -11.50 8.44
CA ILE A 16 -7.04 -10.44 9.40
C ILE A 16 -7.93 -9.23 9.15
N ILE A 17 -8.80 -8.93 10.10
CA ILE A 17 -9.64 -7.73 10.09
C ILE A 17 -8.89 -6.64 10.84
N VAL A 18 -8.53 -5.55 10.17
CA VAL A 18 -7.83 -4.41 10.79
C VAL A 18 -8.69 -3.16 10.72
N GLY A 19 -8.98 -2.59 11.87
CA GLY A 19 -9.65 -1.30 12.00
C GLY A 19 -11.12 -1.33 11.57
N GLY A 20 -11.59 -0.17 11.10
CA GLY A 20 -13.00 0.12 10.83
C GLY A 20 -13.40 1.46 11.44
N ARG A 21 -14.63 1.91 11.18
CA ARG A 21 -15.12 3.17 11.75
C ARG A 21 -15.11 3.08 13.29
N ARG A 22 -14.27 3.90 13.93
CA ARG A 22 -14.06 3.90 15.39
C ARG A 22 -13.59 2.56 15.96
N ALA A 23 -12.89 1.77 15.15
CA ALA A 23 -12.25 0.54 15.56
C ALA A 23 -10.72 0.70 15.48
N PHE A 24 -10.06 0.51 16.62
CA PHE A 24 -8.62 0.74 16.81
C PHE A 24 -7.92 -0.56 17.13
N SER A 25 -8.25 -1.61 16.41
CA SER A 25 -7.76 -2.96 16.70
C SER A 25 -7.65 -3.78 15.43
N TYR A 26 -6.97 -4.92 15.54
CA TYR A 26 -7.12 -6.00 14.57
C TYR A 26 -7.51 -7.31 15.25
N GLU A 27 -8.10 -8.22 14.48
CA GLU A 27 -8.46 -9.56 14.91
C GLU A 27 -8.35 -10.58 13.79
N PHE A 28 -8.26 -11.86 14.14
CA PHE A 28 -8.28 -12.98 13.21
C PHE A 28 -9.69 -13.57 13.09
N PHE A 29 -10.10 -13.93 11.86
CA PHE A 29 -11.38 -14.55 11.58
C PHE A 29 -11.23 -15.80 10.68
N PRO A 30 -11.84 -16.95 11.02
CA PRO A 30 -12.63 -17.21 12.22
C PRO A 30 -11.75 -17.22 13.49
N LYS A 31 -12.33 -16.85 14.63
CA LYS A 31 -11.63 -16.85 15.93
C LYS A 31 -11.26 -18.28 16.32
N ASN A 32 -10.13 -18.45 17.00
CA ASN A 32 -9.64 -19.78 17.35
C ASN A 32 -10.50 -20.38 18.48
N SER A 33 -11.38 -21.33 18.13
CA SER A 33 -12.39 -21.88 19.04
C SER A 33 -11.82 -22.71 20.21
N MET A 34 -10.50 -22.95 20.24
CA MET A 34 -9.85 -23.80 21.25
C MET A 34 -9.44 -23.07 22.54
N THR A 35 -9.33 -21.74 22.56
CA THR A 35 -8.82 -20.99 23.74
C THR A 35 -9.90 -20.27 24.54
N GLY A 36 -11.17 -20.31 24.13
CA GLY A 36 -12.33 -19.89 24.94
C GLY A 36 -12.27 -18.48 25.54
N THR A 37 -11.37 -17.63 25.07
CA THR A 37 -11.10 -16.31 25.63
C THR A 37 -11.20 -15.28 24.53
N ASN A 38 -11.87 -14.16 24.82
CA ASN A 38 -12.05 -12.98 23.97
C ASN A 38 -10.72 -12.25 23.62
N MET A 39 -9.58 -12.93 23.65
CA MET A 39 -8.22 -12.36 23.61
C MET A 39 -7.67 -12.12 22.20
N ASP A 40 -8.39 -12.48 21.13
CA ASP A 40 -7.90 -12.36 19.74
C ASP A 40 -8.05 -10.93 19.15
N VAL A 41 -8.28 -9.91 20.00
CA VAL A 41 -8.40 -8.50 19.57
C VAL A 41 -7.19 -7.70 20.07
N TYR A 42 -6.37 -7.28 19.13
CA TYR A 42 -5.11 -6.58 19.38
C TYR A 42 -5.30 -5.07 19.20
N GLN A 43 -5.04 -4.28 20.24
CA GLN A 43 -5.26 -2.83 20.21
C GLN A 43 -4.14 -2.09 19.49
N LEU A 44 -4.52 -1.11 18.68
CA LEU A 44 -3.66 -0.23 17.91
C LEU A 44 -3.75 1.19 18.49
N SER A 45 -3.04 1.43 19.59
CA SER A 45 -3.17 2.65 20.40
C SER A 45 -2.94 3.95 19.60
N PHE A 46 -2.01 3.97 18.65
CA PHE A 46 -1.74 5.14 17.80
C PHE A 46 -2.91 5.48 16.86
N LEU A 47 -3.77 4.50 16.50
CA LEU A 47 -5.00 4.76 15.75
C LEU A 47 -6.03 5.52 16.59
N ARG A 48 -6.00 5.37 17.93
CA ARG A 48 -6.89 6.09 18.84
C ARG A 48 -6.52 7.58 18.94
N GLU A 49 -5.24 7.89 18.79
CA GLU A 49 -4.70 9.26 18.85
C GLU A 49 -5.08 10.11 17.64
N THR A 50 -5.80 9.54 16.67
CA THR A 50 -6.34 10.29 15.53
C THR A 50 -7.84 10.43 15.59
N ILE A 51 -8.52 10.00 16.66
CA ILE A 51 -9.95 10.26 16.76
C ILE A 51 -10.22 11.77 16.86
N ASP A 52 -11.25 12.22 16.16
CA ASP A 52 -11.88 13.50 16.40
C ASP A 52 -13.30 13.28 16.93
N PRO A 53 -13.74 14.00 17.99
CA PRO A 53 -15.04 13.77 18.60
C PRO A 53 -16.22 14.20 17.71
N LYS A 54 -15.98 15.07 16.72
CA LYS A 54 -17.01 15.56 15.79
C LYS A 54 -17.06 14.80 14.46
N GLU A 55 -15.92 14.35 13.94
CA GLU A 55 -15.83 13.69 12.63
C GLU A 55 -14.74 12.62 12.56
N ASP A 56 -14.95 11.61 11.71
CA ASP A 56 -14.03 10.47 11.52
C ASP A 56 -13.05 10.70 10.35
N ASN A 57 -12.53 11.93 10.20
CA ASN A 57 -11.77 12.36 9.01
C ASN A 57 -10.23 12.38 9.18
N ASN A 58 -9.70 11.96 10.32
CA ASN A 58 -8.26 11.78 10.49
C ASN A 58 -7.85 10.38 10.02
N LEU A 59 -8.21 10.07 8.78
CA LEU A 59 -7.99 8.76 8.17
C LEU A 59 -6.50 8.41 8.31
N TYR A 60 -6.22 7.33 9.05
CA TYR A 60 -5.01 6.57 8.81
C TYR A 60 -5.24 5.80 7.52
N PRO A 61 -4.46 6.08 6.50
CA PRO A 61 -4.57 5.34 5.30
C PRO A 61 -3.70 4.09 5.49
N PHE A 62 -4.34 2.95 5.23
CA PHE A 62 -3.75 1.70 4.78
C PHE A 62 -3.42 0.59 5.78
N LEU A 63 -4.00 -0.58 5.50
CA LEU A 63 -3.44 -1.89 5.79
C LEU A 63 -2.74 -2.35 4.50
N HIS A 64 -1.41 -2.28 4.42
CA HIS A 64 -0.67 -2.97 3.36
C HIS A 64 -0.25 -4.33 3.85
N ILE A 65 -0.52 -5.39 3.09
CA ILE A 65 0.19 -6.67 3.26
C ILE A 65 1.50 -6.52 2.49
N LEU A 66 2.61 -6.46 3.21
CA LEU A 66 3.92 -6.42 2.58
C LEU A 66 4.26 -7.80 2.00
N PRO A 67 4.88 -7.81 0.81
CA PRO A 67 5.30 -9.04 0.13
C PRO A 67 6.50 -9.66 0.83
N ASP A 68 6.25 -10.53 1.81
CA ASP A 68 7.27 -11.41 2.37
C ASP A 68 7.22 -12.75 1.59
N GLY A 69 7.87 -12.80 0.43
CA GLY A 69 8.49 -14.01 -0.14
C GLY A 69 7.71 -15.32 -0.35
N GLY A 70 6.39 -15.41 -0.16
CA GLY A 70 5.69 -16.70 -0.21
C GLY A 70 4.17 -16.63 -0.33
N GLU A 71 3.59 -17.80 -0.53
CA GLU A 71 2.28 -18.15 -1.09
C GLU A 71 1.03 -17.59 -0.38
N GLU A 72 0.04 -17.10 -1.14
CA GLU A 72 -1.30 -16.78 -0.59
C GLU A 72 -2.46 -17.23 -1.51
N GLU A 73 -3.58 -17.64 -0.88
CA GLU A 73 -4.87 -17.96 -1.50
C GLU A 73 -5.91 -16.84 -1.31
N LEU A 74 -6.87 -16.76 -2.23
CA LEU A 74 -7.86 -15.69 -2.41
C LEU A 74 -9.19 -15.98 -1.69
N SER A 75 -9.75 -14.96 -1.05
CA SER A 75 -11.20 -14.82 -0.84
C SER A 75 -11.58 -13.33 -0.90
N SER A 76 -12.69 -13.07 -1.58
CA SER A 76 -13.28 -11.77 -1.90
C SER A 76 -14.28 -11.35 -0.81
N ASP A 77 -13.88 -10.42 0.04
CA ASP A 77 -14.70 -9.33 0.62
C ASP A 77 -14.01 -8.78 1.87
N TRP A 78 -13.88 -7.46 1.95
CA TRP A 78 -13.37 -6.68 3.09
C TRP A 78 -12.11 -7.25 3.78
N LEU A 79 -10.92 -6.78 3.36
CA LEU A 79 -9.62 -7.02 4.01
C LEU A 79 -9.37 -8.50 4.37
N VAL A 80 -8.98 -9.28 3.36
CA VAL A 80 -8.61 -10.69 3.53
C VAL A 80 -7.15 -10.87 3.14
N GLY A 81 -6.26 -10.97 4.11
CA GLY A 81 -4.95 -11.62 3.95
C GLY A 81 -5.05 -13.05 4.45
N VAL A 82 -4.61 -14.03 3.67
CA VAL A 82 -4.61 -15.46 4.05
C VAL A 82 -3.15 -15.87 4.21
N ALA A 83 -2.67 -15.97 5.45
CA ALA A 83 -1.29 -16.32 5.72
C ALA A 83 -1.02 -17.81 5.53
N SER A 84 0.00 -18.15 4.73
CA SER A 84 0.63 -19.47 4.67
C SER A 84 2.15 -19.31 4.56
N ASP A 85 2.86 -19.93 5.51
CA ASP A 85 4.33 -20.05 5.62
C ASP A 85 5.18 -18.76 5.71
N GLN A 86 4.58 -17.58 5.58
CA GLN A 86 5.21 -16.27 5.80
C GLN A 86 4.29 -15.35 6.60
N SER A 87 4.86 -14.51 7.46
CA SER A 87 4.10 -13.58 8.32
C SER A 87 3.58 -12.42 7.48
N PRO A 88 2.27 -12.23 7.25
CA PRO A 88 1.77 -11.01 6.65
C PRO A 88 2.24 -9.83 7.50
N GLU A 89 2.67 -8.75 6.86
CA GLU A 89 3.11 -7.56 7.56
C GLU A 89 2.28 -6.37 7.14
N VAL A 90 1.87 -5.57 8.11
CA VAL A 90 1.02 -4.40 8.01
C VAL A 90 1.88 -3.15 8.04
N MET A 91 1.70 -2.24 7.08
CA MET A 91 2.30 -0.91 7.13
C MET A 91 1.26 0.20 7.16
N ILE A 92 1.38 1.12 8.12
CA ILE A 92 0.53 2.31 8.28
C ILE A 92 1.43 3.55 8.33
N CYS A 93 1.09 4.61 7.60
CA CYS A 93 1.89 5.83 7.53
C CYS A 93 1.03 7.09 7.59
N GLY A 94 1.59 8.15 8.18
CA GLY A 94 1.04 9.49 8.11
C GLY A 94 -0.26 9.67 8.87
N GLY A 95 -1.15 10.50 8.33
CA GLY A 95 -2.41 10.89 8.97
C GLY A 95 -2.32 12.21 9.72
N ALA A 96 -3.45 12.66 10.25
CA ALA A 96 -3.59 13.88 11.03
C ALA A 96 -3.74 13.56 12.51
N HIS A 97 -3.20 14.40 13.40
CA HIS A 97 -3.35 14.23 14.84
C HIS A 97 -4.80 14.50 15.28
N SER A 98 -5.20 14.00 16.45
CA SER A 98 -6.48 14.37 17.08
C SER A 98 -6.66 15.90 17.12
N GLU A 99 -7.91 16.35 16.97
CA GLU A 99 -8.33 17.76 16.88
C GLU A 99 -7.93 18.49 15.61
N SER A 100 -7.20 17.85 14.67
CA SER A 100 -6.79 18.51 13.44
C SER A 100 -7.97 18.93 12.58
N TYR A 101 -9.04 18.12 12.53
CA TYR A 101 -10.25 18.47 11.78
C TYR A 101 -10.94 19.69 12.38
N ILE A 102 -11.15 19.68 13.70
CA ILE A 102 -11.83 20.77 14.42
C ILE A 102 -11.03 22.08 14.31
N LYS A 103 -9.70 22.00 14.44
CA LYS A 103 -8.82 23.16 14.27
C LYS A 103 -8.88 23.69 12.84
N ALA A 104 -8.98 22.82 11.85
CA ALA A 104 -9.10 23.23 10.45
C ALA A 104 -10.43 23.95 10.17
N GLU A 105 -11.55 23.59 10.84
CA GLU A 105 -12.81 24.36 10.78
C GLU A 105 -12.62 25.81 11.26
N GLU A 106 -11.69 26.02 12.20
CA GLU A 106 -11.33 27.33 12.75
C GLU A 106 -10.21 28.03 11.96
N GLY A 107 -9.78 27.46 10.83
CA GLY A 107 -8.70 27.98 9.98
C GLY A 107 -7.28 27.73 10.52
N LEU A 108 -7.14 26.85 11.52
CA LEU A 108 -5.86 26.43 12.08
C LEU A 108 -5.46 25.04 11.56
N TYR A 109 -4.44 24.99 10.71
CA TYR A 109 -3.99 23.74 10.09
C TYR A 109 -2.76 23.17 10.81
N VAL A 110 -2.94 22.04 11.50
CA VAL A 110 -1.90 21.35 12.28
C VAL A 110 -0.98 20.55 11.35
N GLU A 111 0.32 20.50 11.65
CA GLU A 111 1.27 19.61 10.94
C GLU A 111 0.82 18.15 11.03
N THR A 112 0.99 17.42 9.93
CA THR A 112 0.59 16.01 9.83
C THR A 112 1.70 15.07 10.32
N SER A 113 1.31 13.84 10.65
CA SER A 113 2.24 12.85 11.16
C SER A 113 3.26 12.41 10.10
N LYS A 114 4.51 12.21 10.54
CA LYS A 114 5.59 11.58 9.77
C LYS A 114 5.73 10.10 10.05
N THR A 115 5.03 9.59 11.07
CA THR A 115 5.26 8.23 11.55
C THR A 115 4.81 7.21 10.51
N CYS A 116 5.59 6.14 10.39
CA CYS A 116 5.28 4.94 9.64
C CYS A 116 5.54 3.75 10.54
N GLY A 117 4.52 2.95 10.81
CA GLY A 117 4.61 1.73 11.58
C GLY A 117 4.53 0.50 10.68
N ARG A 118 5.34 -0.51 10.99
CA ARG A 118 5.24 -1.87 10.46
C ARG A 118 4.93 -2.86 11.58
N LEU A 119 4.06 -3.83 11.31
CA LEU A 119 3.63 -4.83 12.28
C LEU A 119 3.44 -6.18 11.59
N LYS A 120 4.01 -7.25 12.15
CA LYS A 120 3.70 -8.63 11.75
C LYS A 120 2.61 -9.18 12.66
N PRO A 121 1.32 -9.22 12.26
CA PRO A 121 0.23 -9.55 13.17
C PRO A 121 0.24 -11.00 13.65
N THR A 122 0.90 -11.88 12.90
CA THR A 122 1.02 -13.31 13.20
C THR A 122 2.16 -13.64 14.16
N ASP A 123 2.98 -12.66 14.54
CA ASP A 123 4.03 -12.88 15.53
C ASP A 123 3.40 -13.22 16.90
N PRO A 124 3.99 -14.12 17.71
CA PRO A 124 3.46 -14.45 19.04
C PRO A 124 3.30 -13.24 19.95
N GLU A 125 4.17 -12.24 19.77
CA GLU A 125 4.12 -10.94 20.46
C GLU A 125 4.34 -9.84 19.41
N PRO A 126 3.28 -9.37 18.74
CA PRO A 126 3.39 -8.48 17.60
C PRO A 126 3.78 -7.06 18.07
N GLN A 127 4.91 -6.55 17.56
CA GLN A 127 5.48 -5.24 17.92
C GLN A 127 5.56 -4.29 16.73
N TRP A 128 5.28 -3.02 16.98
CA TRP A 128 5.42 -1.97 15.96
C TRP A 128 6.89 -1.62 15.73
N SER A 129 7.36 -1.77 14.50
CA SER A 129 8.61 -1.18 14.02
C SER A 129 8.31 0.20 13.44
N MET A 130 8.73 1.25 14.15
CA MET A 130 8.43 2.64 13.79
C MET A 130 9.61 3.29 13.06
N GLU A 131 9.30 3.94 11.95
CA GLU A 131 10.20 4.79 11.17
C GLU A 131 9.52 6.15 10.87
N GLU A 132 10.28 7.14 10.41
CA GLU A 132 9.72 8.44 10.01
C GLU A 132 9.89 8.68 8.51
N MET A 133 8.79 9.07 7.86
CA MET A 133 8.82 9.63 6.52
C MET A 133 9.61 10.94 6.50
N PRO A 134 10.20 11.32 5.35
CA PRO A 134 10.91 12.59 5.22
C PRO A 134 10.01 13.83 5.43
N MET A 135 8.70 13.69 5.27
CA MET A 135 7.70 14.74 5.45
C MET A 135 6.37 14.15 5.91
N GLY A 136 5.58 14.94 6.65
CA GLY A 136 4.27 14.53 7.14
C GLY A 136 3.26 14.53 5.99
N ARG A 137 2.26 13.66 6.07
CA ARG A 137 1.25 13.56 5.01
C ARG A 137 -0.09 13.05 5.53
N VAL A 138 -1.17 13.77 5.23
CA VAL A 138 -2.57 13.29 5.32
C VAL A 138 -3.13 13.10 3.92
N MET A 139 -4.15 12.24 3.76
CA MET A 139 -4.77 11.91 2.47
C MET A 139 -3.81 11.31 1.44
N LEU A 140 -2.76 10.62 1.90
CA LEU A 140 -1.79 10.02 1.00
C LEU A 140 -2.36 8.85 0.20
N GLY A 141 -1.76 8.56 -0.94
CA GLY A 141 -1.86 7.29 -1.67
C GLY A 141 -0.62 6.46 -1.38
N MET A 142 -0.77 5.17 -1.08
CA MET A 142 0.34 4.24 -0.91
C MET A 142 0.12 3.00 -1.78
N LEU A 143 1.10 2.64 -2.61
CA LEU A 143 0.99 1.54 -3.58
C LEU A 143 2.24 0.65 -3.55
N SER A 144 2.03 -0.66 -3.56
CA SER A 144 3.09 -1.68 -3.71
C SER A 144 3.48 -1.76 -5.17
N LEU A 145 4.78 -1.72 -5.43
CA LEU A 145 5.34 -1.78 -6.78
C LEU A 145 5.78 -3.21 -7.12
N PRO A 146 5.91 -3.57 -8.42
CA PRO A 146 6.34 -4.90 -8.84
C PRO A 146 7.74 -5.31 -8.36
N ASN A 147 8.57 -4.36 -7.94
CA ASN A 147 9.89 -4.64 -7.35
C ASN A 147 9.86 -4.75 -5.82
N SER A 148 8.68 -4.90 -5.22
CA SER A 148 8.44 -4.95 -3.76
C SER A 148 8.76 -3.67 -2.99
N ASP A 149 9.07 -2.57 -3.68
CA ASP A 149 9.09 -1.24 -3.06
C ASP A 149 7.67 -0.71 -2.86
N ILE A 150 7.53 0.33 -2.04
CA ILE A 150 6.29 1.05 -1.83
C ILE A 150 6.49 2.49 -2.27
N VAL A 151 5.52 3.05 -2.99
CA VAL A 151 5.48 4.49 -3.25
C VAL A 151 4.36 5.15 -2.45
N ILE A 152 4.67 6.32 -1.91
CA ILE A 152 3.77 7.20 -1.18
C ILE A 152 3.66 8.52 -1.95
N LEU A 153 2.44 8.93 -2.28
CA LEU A 153 2.14 10.13 -3.09
C LEU A 153 0.85 10.80 -2.61
N ASN A 154 0.43 11.91 -3.25
CA ASN A 154 -0.78 12.68 -2.93
C ASN A 154 -0.86 13.23 -1.50
N GLY A 155 -1.84 14.06 -1.21
CA GLY A 155 -2.11 14.57 0.12
C GLY A 155 -1.39 15.87 0.47
N ALA A 156 -1.49 16.23 1.75
CA ALA A 156 -1.14 17.54 2.29
C ALA A 156 -0.29 17.41 3.56
N SER A 157 0.57 18.38 3.84
CA SER A 157 1.42 18.35 5.03
C SER A 157 0.74 18.92 6.27
N LYS A 158 -0.38 19.64 6.12
CA LYS A 158 -1.12 20.22 7.25
C LYS A 158 -2.63 20.04 7.12
N GLY A 159 -3.28 19.95 8.27
CA GLY A 159 -4.73 19.82 8.41
C GLY A 159 -5.19 18.37 8.51
N ALA A 160 -6.41 18.11 8.05
CA ALA A 160 -7.08 16.81 8.10
C ALA A 160 -7.72 16.47 6.75
N ALA A 161 -8.17 15.22 6.58
CA ALA A 161 -8.94 14.88 5.39
C ALA A 161 -10.33 15.56 5.43
N GLY A 162 -10.97 15.64 4.28
CA GLY A 162 -12.27 16.30 4.13
C GLY A 162 -12.13 17.73 3.64
N TRP A 163 -12.63 18.00 2.44
CA TRP A 163 -12.73 19.32 1.81
C TRP A 163 -11.69 20.37 2.25
N GLU A 164 -12.12 21.55 2.67
CA GLU A 164 -11.32 22.76 2.96
C GLU A 164 -10.37 22.62 4.18
N HIS A 165 -10.22 21.41 4.73
CA HIS A 165 -9.55 21.17 6.00
C HIS A 165 -8.06 20.82 5.86
N ALA A 166 -7.49 20.87 4.67
CA ALA A 166 -6.06 20.64 4.44
C ALA A 166 -5.42 21.74 3.61
N ILE A 167 -4.16 22.04 3.91
CA ILE A 167 -3.34 22.98 3.15
C ILE A 167 -1.93 22.42 2.96
N ASP A 168 -1.18 23.10 2.11
CA ASP A 168 0.22 22.83 1.79
C ASP A 168 0.36 21.43 1.15
N PRO A 169 -0.06 21.30 -0.13
CA PRO A 169 0.02 20.04 -0.87
C PRO A 169 1.45 19.48 -0.90
N VAL A 170 1.59 18.16 -0.69
CA VAL A 170 2.89 17.50 -0.71
C VAL A 170 3.17 16.94 -2.10
N LEU A 171 3.91 17.72 -2.89
CA LEU A 171 4.16 17.45 -4.30
C LEU A 171 5.22 16.38 -4.57
N ASN A 172 6.10 16.09 -3.62
CA ASN A 172 7.15 15.09 -3.77
C ASN A 172 6.64 13.70 -3.39
N PRO A 173 6.63 12.70 -4.28
CA PRO A 173 6.43 11.32 -3.87
C PRO A 173 7.60 10.82 -3.02
N VAL A 174 7.37 9.80 -2.21
CA VAL A 174 8.36 9.14 -1.37
C VAL A 174 8.40 7.66 -1.74
N LEU A 175 9.59 7.14 -2.03
CA LEU A 175 9.83 5.71 -2.19
C LEU A 175 10.25 5.13 -0.84
N TYR A 176 9.67 4.00 -0.47
CA TYR A 176 10.05 3.22 0.70
C TYR A 176 10.49 1.82 0.28
N LYS A 177 11.65 1.39 0.77
CA LYS A 177 12.26 0.10 0.47
C LYS A 177 12.21 -0.83 1.68
N PRO A 178 11.17 -1.68 1.83
CA PRO A 178 10.95 -2.46 3.04
C PRO A 178 12.06 -3.48 3.34
N ASN A 179 12.74 -3.97 2.29
CA ASN A 179 13.72 -5.06 2.35
C ASN A 179 15.15 -4.58 2.60
N GLU A 180 15.43 -3.29 2.48
CA GLU A 180 16.74 -2.73 2.83
C GLU A 180 16.92 -2.77 4.36
N PRO A 181 18.14 -2.86 4.92
CA PRO A 181 18.33 -2.78 6.37
C PRO A 181 17.88 -1.41 6.94
N VAL A 182 17.33 -1.37 8.15
CA VAL A 182 16.88 -0.12 8.82
C VAL A 182 18.03 0.90 8.96
N GLN A 183 19.26 0.42 9.07
CA GLN A 183 20.46 1.28 9.16
C GLN A 183 20.72 2.05 7.86
N VAL A 184 20.14 1.60 6.74
CA VAL A 184 20.15 2.28 5.46
C VAL A 184 18.93 3.18 5.37
N LYS A 185 19.05 4.32 4.70
CA LYS A 185 17.93 5.23 4.48
C LYS A 185 16.90 4.57 3.54
N ARG A 186 15.89 3.91 4.12
CA ARG A 186 14.79 3.22 3.39
C ARG A 186 13.87 4.17 2.64
N PHE A 187 13.76 5.42 3.09
CA PHE A 187 12.96 6.46 2.45
C PHE A 187 13.79 7.34 1.50
N ALA A 188 13.35 7.43 0.24
CA ALA A 188 13.91 8.35 -0.75
C ALA A 188 12.84 9.31 -1.25
N VAL A 189 13.15 10.62 -1.26
CA VAL A 189 12.29 11.65 -1.83
C VAL A 189 12.48 11.65 -3.35
N LEU A 190 11.38 11.60 -4.09
CA LEU A 190 11.37 11.61 -5.55
C LEU A 190 11.07 13.01 -6.10
N ASN A 191 11.24 13.17 -7.41
CA ASN A 191 10.96 14.43 -8.11
C ASN A 191 9.49 14.84 -7.93
N PRO A 192 9.21 16.13 -7.71
CA PRO A 192 7.86 16.61 -7.44
C PRO A 192 6.99 16.63 -8.71
N THR A 193 5.68 16.48 -8.54
CA THR A 193 4.67 16.93 -9.52
C THR A 193 4.44 18.44 -9.39
N THR A 194 3.81 19.05 -10.39
CA THR A 194 3.30 20.42 -10.32
C THR A 194 1.80 20.49 -9.99
N ILE A 195 1.12 19.33 -9.91
CA ILE A 195 -0.33 19.24 -9.71
C ILE A 195 -0.61 18.78 -8.27
N PRO A 196 -1.25 19.62 -7.43
CA PRO A 196 -1.76 19.23 -6.12
C PRO A 196 -2.80 18.10 -6.21
N ARG A 197 -2.54 16.99 -5.51
CA ARG A 197 -3.46 15.86 -5.41
C ARG A 197 -4.00 15.77 -3.99
N MET A 198 -5.05 16.51 -3.68
CA MET A 198 -5.59 16.70 -2.32
C MET A 198 -6.71 15.68 -2.03
N TYR A 199 -7.71 16.06 -1.23
CA TYR A 199 -8.89 15.23 -0.96
C TYR A 199 -9.56 14.79 -2.26
N HIS A 200 -10.13 13.58 -2.27
CA HIS A 200 -10.66 12.90 -3.46
C HIS A 200 -9.66 12.65 -4.60
N SER A 201 -8.35 12.75 -4.37
CA SER A 201 -7.39 12.18 -5.31
C SER A 201 -7.28 10.66 -5.16
N ALA A 202 -6.91 9.99 -6.25
CA ALA A 202 -6.72 8.55 -6.27
C ALA A 202 -5.46 8.18 -7.07
N ALA A 203 -4.94 6.99 -6.80
CA ALA A 203 -3.87 6.40 -7.60
C ALA A 203 -4.01 4.87 -7.66
N THR A 204 -3.56 4.29 -8.78
CA THR A 204 -3.52 2.83 -8.97
C THR A 204 -2.38 2.42 -9.91
N LEU A 205 -1.88 1.19 -9.74
CA LEU A 205 -0.81 0.63 -10.56
C LEU A 205 -1.38 0.12 -11.90
N LEU A 206 -0.73 0.50 -13.00
CA LEU A 206 -1.06 0.04 -14.35
C LEU A 206 -0.29 -1.25 -14.71
N PRO A 207 -0.80 -2.08 -15.63
CA PRO A 207 -0.14 -3.32 -16.05
C PRO A 207 1.27 -3.14 -16.64
N ASP A 208 1.60 -1.95 -17.14
CA ASP A 208 2.94 -1.63 -17.66
C ASP A 208 3.91 -1.10 -16.58
N GLY A 209 3.50 -1.13 -15.31
CA GLY A 209 4.27 -0.69 -14.15
C GLY A 209 4.24 0.81 -13.89
N ARG A 210 3.56 1.61 -14.72
CA ARG A 210 3.29 3.03 -14.41
C ARG A 210 2.22 3.14 -13.35
N ILE A 211 2.09 4.32 -12.76
CA ILE A 211 1.05 4.62 -11.79
C ILE A 211 0.16 5.69 -12.38
N LEU A 212 -1.14 5.39 -12.49
CA LEU A 212 -2.12 6.38 -12.86
C LEU A 212 -2.49 7.17 -11.60
N VAL A 213 -2.26 8.48 -11.62
CA VAL A 213 -2.62 9.41 -10.55
C VAL A 213 -3.68 10.34 -11.11
N GLY A 214 -4.79 10.49 -10.41
CA GLY A 214 -5.95 11.17 -10.94
C GLY A 214 -6.73 11.93 -9.89
N GLU A 215 -7.46 12.92 -10.40
CA GLU A 215 -8.42 13.74 -9.66
C GLU A 215 -7.83 14.50 -8.45
N SER A 216 -8.57 15.49 -7.99
CA SER A 216 -8.41 16.18 -6.71
C SER A 216 -9.61 17.09 -6.57
N ASN A 217 -10.42 16.94 -5.53
CA ASN A 217 -11.50 17.86 -5.27
C ASN A 217 -11.60 18.15 -3.76
N PRO A 218 -10.86 19.15 -3.25
CA PRO A 218 -10.93 19.59 -1.87
C PRO A 218 -12.17 20.46 -1.59
N HIS A 219 -13.16 20.51 -2.49
CA HIS A 219 -14.33 21.38 -2.38
C HIS A 219 -15.64 20.58 -2.39
N VAL A 220 -16.67 21.11 -1.72
CA VAL A 220 -18.02 20.49 -1.69
C VAL A 220 -18.62 20.35 -3.09
N GLN A 221 -18.33 21.32 -3.95
CA GLN A 221 -18.66 21.32 -5.38
C GLN A 221 -17.38 21.56 -6.18
N TYR A 222 -17.37 21.21 -7.47
CA TYR A 222 -16.23 21.55 -8.31
C TYR A 222 -16.02 23.06 -8.36
N ASN A 223 -14.81 23.49 -7.97
CA ASN A 223 -14.42 24.89 -7.98
C ASN A 223 -13.04 25.03 -8.61
N PHE A 224 -12.98 25.74 -9.73
CA PHE A 224 -11.79 25.87 -10.55
C PHE A 224 -11.10 27.24 -10.44
N THR A 225 -11.75 28.22 -9.81
CA THR A 225 -11.32 29.62 -9.85
C THR A 225 -11.47 30.31 -8.51
N GLY A 226 -10.49 31.13 -8.12
CA GLY A 226 -10.57 31.93 -6.89
C GLY A 226 -10.38 31.12 -5.60
N VAL A 227 -9.79 29.93 -5.69
CA VAL A 227 -9.47 29.03 -4.57
C VAL A 227 -7.98 28.66 -4.59
N LYS A 228 -7.44 28.28 -3.42
CA LYS A 228 -6.01 27.96 -3.27
C LYS A 228 -5.62 26.69 -4.06
N ASP A 229 -6.44 25.65 -3.94
CA ASP A 229 -6.21 24.34 -4.55
C ASP A 229 -7.42 23.96 -5.41
N PRO A 230 -7.49 24.40 -6.69
CA PRO A 230 -8.62 24.15 -7.57
C PRO A 230 -8.93 22.67 -7.75
N SER A 231 -10.20 22.35 -8.06
CA SER A 231 -10.58 21.03 -8.52
C SER A 231 -9.74 20.63 -9.74
N GLU A 232 -9.15 19.44 -9.69
CA GLU A 232 -8.32 18.87 -10.74
C GLU A 232 -9.01 17.63 -11.29
N LEU A 233 -9.25 17.61 -12.61
CA LEU A 233 -9.95 16.51 -13.29
C LEU A 233 -9.03 15.72 -14.23
N SER A 234 -7.76 16.11 -14.33
CA SER A 234 -6.78 15.44 -15.18
C SER A 234 -6.18 14.20 -14.52
N LEU A 235 -5.58 13.37 -15.37
CA LEU A 235 -4.79 12.21 -15.02
C LEU A 235 -3.33 12.46 -15.38
N GLU A 236 -2.42 11.96 -14.54
CA GLU A 236 -0.99 11.89 -14.78
C GLU A 236 -0.51 10.45 -14.69
N ALA A 237 0.47 10.09 -15.53
CA ALA A 237 1.17 8.82 -15.40
C ALA A 237 2.49 9.08 -14.68
N PHE A 238 2.59 8.65 -13.42
CA PHE A 238 3.85 8.61 -12.70
C PHE A 238 4.67 7.40 -13.16
N LEU A 239 5.95 7.63 -13.47
CA LEU A 239 6.89 6.60 -13.92
C LEU A 239 7.85 6.26 -12.76
N PRO A 240 7.70 5.09 -12.11
CA PRO A 240 8.65 4.65 -11.10
C PRO A 240 10.08 4.54 -11.65
N HIS A 241 11.05 4.60 -10.75
CA HIS A 241 12.49 4.66 -11.09
C HIS A 241 12.94 3.49 -12.00
N PHE A 242 12.39 2.29 -11.82
CA PHE A 242 12.71 1.12 -12.66
C PHE A 242 12.22 1.23 -14.12
N LEU A 243 11.34 2.18 -14.43
CA LEU A 243 10.93 2.50 -15.81
C LEU A 243 11.79 3.59 -16.46
N GLY A 244 12.84 4.07 -15.77
CA GLY A 244 13.75 5.07 -16.30
C GLY A 244 14.42 4.64 -17.62
N PRO A 245 14.70 5.57 -18.55
CA PRO A 245 15.34 5.26 -19.84
C PRO A 245 16.66 4.48 -19.69
N GLN A 246 17.42 4.74 -18.62
CA GLN A 246 18.66 4.05 -18.30
C GLN A 246 18.47 2.55 -18.02
N TYR A 247 17.28 2.11 -17.62
CA TYR A 247 16.96 0.70 -17.37
C TYR A 247 16.19 0.06 -18.53
N SER A 248 15.99 0.77 -19.64
CA SER A 248 15.24 0.27 -20.80
C SER A 248 15.76 -1.07 -21.33
N HIS A 249 17.08 -1.27 -21.32
CA HIS A 249 17.74 -2.50 -21.76
C HIS A 249 17.58 -3.68 -20.78
N LEU A 250 17.16 -3.41 -19.54
CA LEU A 250 16.91 -4.43 -18.51
C LEU A 250 15.42 -4.79 -18.40
N ARG A 251 14.52 -4.09 -19.10
CA ARG A 251 13.08 -4.36 -19.02
C ARG A 251 12.75 -5.68 -19.73
N PRO A 252 12.18 -6.67 -19.02
CA PRO A 252 11.73 -7.90 -19.65
C PRO A 252 10.49 -7.65 -20.50
N SER A 253 10.39 -8.38 -21.60
CA SER A 253 9.19 -8.47 -22.42
C SER A 253 8.66 -9.89 -22.36
N THR A 254 7.48 -10.06 -21.75
CA THR A 254 6.84 -11.37 -21.68
C THR A 254 6.43 -11.82 -23.07
N LEU A 255 6.91 -12.99 -23.49
CA LEU A 255 6.62 -13.58 -24.80
C LEU A 255 5.50 -14.62 -24.69
N LEU A 256 5.56 -15.45 -23.65
CA LEU A 256 4.62 -16.56 -23.47
C LEU A 256 4.46 -16.89 -21.99
N VAL A 257 3.24 -17.28 -21.62
CA VAL A 257 2.93 -17.88 -20.32
C VAL A 257 2.31 -19.25 -20.62
N GLU A 258 2.98 -20.32 -20.20
CA GLU A 258 2.56 -21.70 -20.43
C GLU A 258 2.14 -22.37 -19.12
N GLY A 259 1.22 -23.32 -19.20
CA GLY A 259 0.69 -23.99 -18.02
C GLY A 259 -0.45 -23.24 -17.33
N SER A 260 -0.96 -22.15 -17.90
CA SER A 260 -2.26 -21.56 -17.55
C SER A 260 -3.38 -22.17 -18.41
N THR A 261 -4.51 -22.50 -17.80
CA THR A 261 -5.72 -22.92 -18.52
C THR A 261 -6.71 -21.77 -18.55
N SER A 262 -7.09 -21.30 -19.75
CA SER A 262 -7.99 -20.15 -19.92
C SER A 262 -7.55 -18.89 -19.17
N ASP A 263 -6.24 -18.57 -19.23
CA ASP A 263 -5.60 -17.46 -18.50
C ASP A 263 -5.69 -17.54 -16.97
N CYS A 264 -6.07 -18.70 -16.43
CA CYS A 264 -6.12 -18.96 -15.00
C CYS A 264 -5.01 -19.95 -14.59
N VAL A 265 -4.42 -19.69 -13.42
CA VAL A 265 -3.49 -20.59 -12.72
C VAL A 265 -4.11 -20.87 -11.35
N SER A 266 -4.32 -22.14 -11.03
CA SER A 266 -4.81 -22.55 -9.71
C SER A 266 -3.70 -22.48 -8.66
N ASN A 267 -4.07 -22.37 -7.39
CA ASN A 267 -3.11 -22.50 -6.29
C ASN A 267 -2.37 -23.87 -6.39
N GLY A 268 -1.08 -23.87 -6.11
CA GLY A 268 -0.20 -25.05 -6.24
C GLY A 268 0.21 -25.41 -7.69
N GLN A 269 -0.35 -24.74 -8.71
CA GLN A 269 -0.09 -25.08 -10.11
C GLN A 269 1.19 -24.42 -10.60
N LYS A 270 2.12 -25.21 -11.14
CA LYS A 270 3.31 -24.69 -11.81
C LYS A 270 2.97 -24.11 -13.17
N PHE A 271 3.64 -23.04 -13.54
CA PHE A 271 3.55 -22.43 -14.85
C PHE A 271 4.92 -21.92 -15.30
N SER A 272 5.09 -21.67 -16.59
CA SER A 272 6.33 -21.20 -17.17
C SER A 272 6.12 -19.83 -17.81
N ILE A 273 7.07 -18.92 -17.61
CA ILE A 273 7.09 -17.61 -18.25
C ILE A 273 8.31 -17.57 -19.16
N THR A 274 8.09 -17.38 -20.45
CA THR A 274 9.13 -17.06 -21.41
C THR A 274 9.15 -15.56 -21.60
N PHE A 275 10.32 -14.94 -21.41
CA PHE A 275 10.49 -13.50 -21.61
C PHE A 275 11.82 -13.21 -22.31
N ALA A 276 11.89 -12.09 -23.01
CA ALA A 276 13.12 -11.59 -23.61
C ALA A 276 13.67 -10.39 -22.84
N LEU A 277 15.00 -10.31 -22.74
CA LEU A 277 15.74 -9.18 -22.18
C LEU A 277 16.55 -8.50 -23.27
N GLY A 278 16.66 -7.18 -23.22
CA GLY A 278 17.53 -6.43 -24.12
C GLY A 278 19.02 -6.70 -23.86
N LEU A 279 19.39 -7.07 -22.62
CA LEU A 279 20.73 -7.48 -22.24
C LEU A 279 20.66 -8.54 -21.14
N ILE A 280 21.31 -9.69 -21.35
CA ILE A 280 21.50 -10.70 -20.31
C ILE A 280 22.62 -10.19 -19.40
N GLY A 281 22.26 -9.62 -18.25
CA GLY A 281 23.24 -9.39 -17.20
C GLY A 281 23.65 -10.71 -16.58
N GLY A 282 24.93 -11.11 -16.70
CA GLY A 282 25.46 -12.32 -16.07
C GLY A 282 25.13 -12.41 -14.56
N ASP A 283 25.10 -13.64 -14.03
CA ASP A 283 24.86 -14.09 -12.64
C ASP A 283 23.75 -13.39 -11.81
N ARG A 284 22.97 -12.48 -12.39
CA ARG A 284 21.89 -11.78 -11.69
C ARG A 284 20.64 -12.66 -11.66
N GLY A 285 20.19 -12.99 -10.46
CA GLY A 285 18.93 -13.70 -10.24
C GLY A 285 17.72 -12.91 -10.72
N PHE A 286 16.63 -13.65 -10.96
CA PHE A 286 15.34 -13.08 -11.32
C PHE A 286 14.42 -13.08 -10.11
N THR A 287 13.50 -12.13 -10.07
CA THR A 287 12.36 -12.15 -9.16
C THR A 287 11.11 -11.99 -10.00
N VAL A 288 10.12 -12.84 -9.75
CA VAL A 288 8.82 -12.77 -10.41
C VAL A 288 7.78 -12.42 -9.35
N THR A 289 6.98 -11.41 -9.62
CA THR A 289 5.91 -10.98 -8.71
C THR A 289 4.57 -10.94 -9.43
N MET A 290 3.49 -11.24 -8.71
CA MET A 290 2.13 -10.96 -9.14
C MET A 290 1.55 -9.83 -8.32
N VAL A 291 0.96 -8.84 -8.98
CA VAL A 291 0.33 -7.70 -8.30
C VAL A 291 -1.17 -7.72 -8.59
N ALA A 292 -1.97 -7.72 -7.54
CA ALA A 292 -3.39 -7.38 -7.64
C ALA A 292 -3.53 -5.85 -7.48
N PRO A 293 -3.95 -5.12 -8.53
CA PRO A 293 -4.14 -3.68 -8.43
C PRO A 293 -5.29 -3.34 -7.47
N SER A 294 -5.20 -2.17 -6.86
CA SER A 294 -6.19 -1.70 -5.90
C SER A 294 -7.39 -1.02 -6.56
N PHE A 295 -8.53 -1.10 -5.87
CA PHE A 295 -9.58 -0.08 -5.96
C PHE A 295 -9.25 0.99 -4.93
N THR A 296 -9.03 2.24 -5.36
CA THR A 296 -8.58 3.32 -4.49
C THR A 296 -9.58 4.46 -4.41
N THR A 297 -9.99 4.82 -3.20
CA THR A 297 -10.79 6.04 -2.95
C THR A 297 -10.54 6.56 -1.54
N HIS A 298 -10.61 7.88 -1.33
CA HIS A 298 -10.46 8.51 0.00
C HIS A 298 -9.21 8.04 0.75
N SER A 299 -8.10 7.91 0.03
CA SER A 299 -6.82 7.43 0.59
C SER A 299 -6.91 6.00 1.15
N VAL A 300 -7.84 5.19 0.67
CA VAL A 300 -7.96 3.76 0.98
C VAL A 300 -7.77 2.99 -0.32
N ALA A 301 -6.76 2.14 -0.36
CA ALA A 301 -6.46 1.23 -1.47
C ALA A 301 -6.89 -0.19 -1.08
N MET A 302 -8.10 -0.58 -1.46
CA MET A 302 -8.65 -1.90 -1.14
C MET A 302 -8.06 -2.96 -2.07
N ILE A 303 -7.92 -4.19 -1.55
CA ILE A 303 -7.60 -5.42 -2.31
C ILE A 303 -6.17 -5.47 -2.87
N GLN A 304 -5.36 -4.42 -2.68
CA GLN A 304 -3.96 -4.43 -3.11
C GLN A 304 -3.19 -5.60 -2.48
N ARG A 305 -2.56 -6.42 -3.32
CA ARG A 305 -1.69 -7.51 -2.87
C ARG A 305 -0.50 -7.63 -3.80
N LEU A 306 0.67 -7.92 -3.23
CA LEU A 306 1.84 -8.30 -3.98
C LEU A 306 2.30 -9.67 -3.50
N LEU A 307 2.42 -10.60 -4.45
CA LEU A 307 2.93 -11.94 -4.21
C LEU A 307 4.29 -12.09 -4.90
N VAL A 308 5.31 -12.53 -4.17
CA VAL A 308 6.59 -12.93 -4.75
C VAL A 308 6.52 -14.43 -5.04
N LEU A 309 6.81 -14.82 -6.27
CA LEU A 309 6.71 -16.21 -6.71
C LEU A 309 8.05 -16.94 -6.56
N ASP A 310 7.98 -18.20 -6.17
CA ASP A 310 9.15 -19.08 -6.11
C ASP A 310 9.57 -19.57 -7.51
N ILE A 311 10.86 -19.41 -7.81
CA ILE A 311 11.45 -19.80 -9.10
C ILE A 311 12.12 -21.16 -8.91
N VAL A 312 11.46 -22.21 -9.39
CA VAL A 312 11.98 -23.58 -9.30
C VAL A 312 13.16 -23.81 -10.23
N GLU A 313 13.10 -23.23 -11.42
CA GLU A 313 14.09 -23.48 -12.47
C GLU A 313 14.15 -22.31 -13.46
N VAL A 314 15.36 -21.96 -13.88
CA VAL A 314 15.62 -21.03 -15.00
C VAL A 314 16.30 -21.84 -16.10
N GLN A 315 15.76 -21.79 -17.31
CA GLN A 315 16.25 -22.49 -18.50
C GLN A 315 16.81 -21.51 -19.52
#